data_AF-A0A973CQE4-F1
#
_entry.id   AF-A0A973CQE4-F1
#
_cell.length_a   1.000
_cell.length_b   1.000
_cell.length_c   1.000
_cell.angle_alpha   90.00
_cell.angle_beta   90.00
_cell.angle_gamma   90.00
#
_symmetry.space_group_name_H-M   'P 1'
#
loop_
_entity.id
_entity.type
_entity.pdbx_description
1 polymer ?
#
loop_
_entity_poly.entity_id
_entity_poly.type
_entity_poly.pdbx_seq_one_letter_code
_entity_poly.pdbx_strand_id
1 'polypeptide(L)'
;MKHCIFTLLLSGIMFAGTELNLRIIEMSKTGTVAAGLADIKRPLKRLNYQGFIILQTKKIALPANETIKSGSLSIQLSGKQGDLLIRVNNRKKELLKTTVSIKDGKPLMMTVPGKVDGKSLLLVFLIK
;
A
#
# COMPACT_ATOMS: atom_id res chain seq x y z
N MET A 1 32.60 1.12 47.88
CA MET A 1 31.65 0.23 47.18
C MET A 1 31.25 0.92 45.89
N LYS A 2 31.62 0.36 44.73
CA LYS A 2 31.50 1.01 43.42
C LYS A 2 30.06 0.91 42.91
N HIS A 3 29.41 2.04 42.66
CA HIS A 3 28.09 2.07 42.01
C HIS A 3 28.27 1.87 40.50
N CYS A 4 27.81 0.72 39.99
CA CYS A 4 27.67 0.48 38.55
C CYS A 4 26.46 1.28 38.05
N ILE A 5 26.72 2.39 37.36
CA ILE A 5 25.71 3.10 36.57
C ILE A 5 25.45 2.25 35.32
N PHE A 6 24.34 1.52 35.34
CA PHE A 6 23.84 0.75 34.20
C PHE A 6 23.22 1.75 33.20
N THR A 7 24.03 2.25 32.27
CA THR A 7 23.55 3.12 31.19
C THR A 7 22.82 2.25 30.18
N LEU A 8 21.49 2.25 30.22
CA LEU A 8 20.64 1.60 29.23
C LEU A 8 20.73 2.41 27.93
N LEU A 9 21.59 1.97 27.01
CA LEU A 9 21.59 2.43 25.62
C LEU A 9 20.29 1.96 24.97
N LEU A 10 19.26 2.81 25.02
CA LEU A 10 18.08 2.70 24.16
C LEU A 10 18.57 2.93 22.72
N SER A 11 19.01 1.87 22.04
CA SER A 11 19.20 1.91 20.61
C SER A 11 17.85 2.22 19.98
N GLY A 12 17.78 3.37 19.30
CA GLY A 12 16.56 3.88 18.71
C GLY A 12 15.89 2.85 17.82
N ILE A 13 14.79 2.28 18.30
CA ILE A 13 13.84 1.57 17.47
C ILE A 13 13.26 2.68 16.58
N MET A 14 13.72 2.75 15.33
CA MET A 14 12.99 3.48 14.30
C MET A 14 11.67 2.74 14.15
N PHE A 15 10.66 3.18 14.91
CA PHE A 15 9.30 2.70 14.74
C PHE A 15 8.93 3.03 13.31
N ALA A 16 8.60 2.00 12.53
CA ALA A 16 7.88 2.24 11.30
C ALA A 16 6.55 2.96 11.66
N GLY A 17 5.87 3.60 10.72
CA GLY A 17 4.58 4.25 10.97
C GLY A 17 3.50 3.23 11.36
N THR A 18 2.59 3.56 12.27
CA THR A 18 1.60 2.61 12.82
C THR A 18 0.38 2.40 11.91
N GLU A 19 0.25 3.21 10.85
CA GLU A 19 -0.88 3.17 9.94
C GLU A 19 -0.41 2.99 8.48
N LEU A 20 -1.06 2.08 7.77
CA LEU A 20 -0.92 1.89 6.34
C LEU A 20 -2.10 2.55 5.61
N ASN A 21 -1.79 3.47 4.71
CA ASN A 21 -2.77 4.03 3.78
C ASN A 21 -2.76 3.25 2.47
N LEU A 22 -3.85 2.54 2.18
CA LEU A 22 -4.12 1.90 0.90
C LEU A 22 -5.00 2.81 0.03
N ARG A 23 -4.57 3.07 -1.19
CA ARG A 23 -5.37 3.67 -2.26
C ARG A 23 -5.56 2.68 -3.39
N ILE A 24 -6.81 2.53 -3.83
CA ILE A 24 -7.18 1.78 -5.04
C ILE A 24 -7.48 2.81 -6.12
N ILE A 25 -6.73 2.75 -7.22
CA ILE A 25 -6.73 3.75 -8.28
C ILE A 25 -7.09 3.08 -9.59
N GLU A 26 -8.05 3.65 -10.31
CA GLU A 26 -8.32 3.33 -11.71
C GLU A 26 -7.30 4.04 -12.60
N MET A 27 -6.72 3.30 -13.55
CA MET A 27 -5.82 3.83 -14.56
C MET A 27 -6.49 3.82 -15.95
N SER A 28 -6.39 4.93 -16.66
CA SER A 28 -6.89 5.10 -18.03
C SER A 28 -5.83 5.68 -18.97
N LYS A 29 -5.89 5.31 -20.25
CA LYS A 29 -4.98 5.83 -21.29
C LYS A 29 -5.23 7.30 -21.60
N THR A 30 -6.39 7.82 -21.22
CA THR A 30 -6.82 9.22 -21.38
C THR A 30 -7.37 9.75 -20.05
N GLY A 31 -7.49 11.06 -19.92
CA GLY A 31 -8.10 11.71 -18.76
C GLY A 31 -7.10 12.45 -17.87
N THR A 32 -7.53 12.76 -16.64
CA THR A 32 -6.79 13.61 -15.69
C THR A 32 -6.28 12.82 -14.48
N VAL A 33 -5.30 13.38 -13.79
CA VAL A 33 -4.77 12.84 -12.52
C VAL A 33 -5.54 13.44 -11.35
N ALA A 34 -6.10 12.61 -10.49
CA ALA A 34 -6.80 13.05 -9.27
C ALA A 34 -5.87 13.84 -8.33
N ALA A 35 -6.40 14.88 -7.67
CA ALA A 35 -5.64 15.77 -6.80
C ALA A 35 -4.96 15.06 -5.61
N GLY A 36 -5.56 13.98 -5.09
CA GLY A 36 -5.03 13.18 -3.98
C GLY A 36 -3.83 12.28 -4.29
N LEU A 37 -3.19 12.46 -5.45
CA LEU A 37 -2.05 11.65 -5.94
C LEU A 37 -0.76 12.47 -6.11
N ALA A 38 -0.70 13.68 -5.55
CA ALA A 38 0.46 14.56 -5.67
C ALA A 38 1.75 13.92 -5.15
N ASP A 39 1.66 13.14 -4.07
CA ASP A 39 2.75 12.42 -3.42
C ASP A 39 3.35 11.30 -4.31
N ILE A 40 2.58 10.76 -5.25
CA ILE A 40 3.03 9.73 -6.21
C ILE A 40 3.09 10.22 -7.66
N LYS A 41 2.93 11.52 -7.91
CA LYS A 41 2.86 12.09 -9.28
C LYS A 41 4.08 11.73 -10.13
N ARG A 42 5.28 11.72 -9.55
CA ARG A 42 6.52 11.36 -10.27
C ARG A 42 6.53 9.88 -10.70
N PRO A 43 6.32 8.90 -9.79
CA PRO A 43 6.12 7.50 -10.16
C PRO A 43 5.03 7.25 -11.22
N LEU A 44 3.89 7.95 -11.13
CA LEU A 44 2.78 7.76 -12.08
C LEU A 44 3.18 8.10 -13.52
N LYS A 45 4.04 9.11 -13.74
CA LYS A 45 4.53 9.48 -15.09
C LYS A 45 5.32 8.37 -15.79
N ARG A 46 5.82 7.36 -15.05
CA ARG A 46 6.54 6.21 -15.61
C ARG A 46 5.59 5.12 -16.12
N LEU A 47 4.30 5.22 -15.78
CA LEU A 47 3.29 4.31 -16.26
C LEU A 47 2.77 4.80 -17.62
N ASN A 48 2.48 3.88 -18.53
CA ASN A 48 1.91 4.21 -19.84
C ASN A 48 0.39 4.53 -19.71
N TYR A 49 0.02 5.47 -18.85
CA TYR A 49 -1.37 5.88 -18.56
C TYR A 49 -1.41 7.41 -18.32
N GLN A 50 -2.53 8.04 -18.62
CA GLN A 50 -2.71 9.50 -18.49
C GLN A 50 -3.75 9.87 -17.42
N GLY A 51 -4.80 9.05 -17.28
CA GLY A 51 -5.85 9.23 -16.28
C GLY A 51 -5.62 8.36 -15.05
N PHE A 52 -5.77 8.96 -13.86
CA PHE A 52 -5.69 8.26 -12.58
C PHE A 52 -6.77 8.77 -11.64
N ILE A 53 -7.74 7.91 -11.32
CA ILE A 53 -8.88 8.24 -10.45
C ILE A 53 -8.82 7.39 -9.19
N ILE A 54 -8.93 8.01 -8.02
CA ILE A 54 -9.00 7.27 -6.75
C ILE A 54 -10.41 6.69 -6.62
N LEU A 55 -10.52 5.36 -6.58
CA LEU A 55 -11.78 4.67 -6.36
C LEU A 55 -12.07 4.53 -4.86
N GLN A 56 -11.04 4.23 -4.07
CA GLN A 56 -11.17 4.03 -2.63
C GLN A 56 -9.86 4.34 -1.93
N THR A 57 -9.96 4.89 -0.73
CA THR A 57 -8.84 5.02 0.21
C THR A 57 -9.24 4.33 1.51
N LYS A 58 -8.32 3.57 2.10
CA LYS A 58 -8.51 2.88 3.38
C LYS A 58 -7.27 3.03 4.23
N LYS A 59 -7.50 3.37 5.50
CA LYS A 59 -6.48 3.32 6.57
C LYS A 59 -6.56 1.95 7.24
N ILE A 60 -5.42 1.33 7.44
CA ILE A 60 -5.26 -0.01 8.02
C ILE A 60 -4.26 0.11 9.16
N ALA A 61 -4.61 -0.39 10.34
CA ALA A 61 -3.66 -0.47 11.45
C ALA A 61 -2.58 -1.52 11.16
N LEU A 62 -1.33 -1.23 11.55
CA LEU A 62 -0.24 -2.21 11.53
C LEU A 62 -0.02 -2.76 12.95
N PRO A 63 0.21 -4.09 13.12
CA PRO A 63 0.26 -5.13 12.10
C PRO A 63 -1.09 -5.34 11.41
N ALA A 64 -1.07 -5.54 10.10
CA ALA A 64 -2.30 -5.72 9.32
C ALA A 64 -2.86 -7.13 9.53
N ASN A 65 -4.18 -7.22 9.61
CA ASN A 65 -4.92 -8.47 9.50
C ASN A 65 -6.36 -8.17 9.03
N GLU A 66 -6.48 -7.62 7.83
CA GLU A 66 -7.75 -7.13 7.30
C GLU A 66 -7.96 -7.54 5.84
N THR A 67 -9.23 -7.56 5.43
CA THR A 67 -9.63 -7.74 4.03
C THR A 67 -10.45 -6.54 3.58
N ILE A 68 -9.98 -5.88 2.52
CA ILE A 68 -10.62 -4.72 1.90
C ILE A 68 -11.36 -5.18 0.64
N LYS A 69 -12.63 -4.81 0.51
CA LYS A 69 -13.44 -5.09 -0.68
C LYS A 69 -13.70 -3.80 -1.46
N SER A 70 -13.61 -3.88 -2.79
CA SER A 70 -13.89 -2.79 -3.73
C SER A 70 -14.47 -3.36 -5.03
N GLY A 71 -15.80 -3.31 -5.20
CA GLY A 71 -16.46 -3.99 -6.31
C GLY A 71 -16.24 -5.50 -6.25
N SER A 72 -15.79 -6.11 -7.36
CA SER A 72 -15.42 -7.53 -7.38
C SER A 72 -14.03 -7.85 -6.81
N LEU A 73 -13.24 -6.81 -6.49
CA LEU A 73 -11.90 -6.94 -5.92
C LEU A 73 -11.95 -7.20 -4.41
N SER A 74 -11.10 -8.11 -3.94
CA SER A 74 -10.80 -8.35 -2.53
C SER A 74 -9.28 -8.31 -2.32
N ILE A 75 -8.82 -7.44 -1.43
CA ILE A 75 -7.41 -7.27 -1.07
C ILE A 75 -7.27 -7.69 0.38
N GLN A 76 -6.65 -8.85 0.62
CA GLN A 76 -6.29 -9.30 1.96
C GLN A 76 -4.88 -8.82 2.27
N LEU A 77 -4.74 -8.19 3.43
CA LEU A 77 -3.49 -7.67 3.95
C LEU A 77 -3.23 -8.32 5.31
N SER A 78 -2.09 -8.99 5.44
CA SER A 78 -1.64 -9.52 6.72
C SER A 78 -0.15 -9.35 6.90
N GLY A 79 0.31 -9.13 8.12
CA GLY A 79 1.75 -9.05 8.40
C GLY A 79 2.14 -7.92 9.33
N LYS A 80 3.43 -7.81 9.58
CA LYS A 80 4.01 -6.84 10.52
C LYS A 80 4.28 -5.52 9.81
N GLN A 81 4.68 -4.53 10.59
CA GLN A 81 4.91 -3.16 10.14
C GLN A 81 5.89 -3.04 8.95
N GLY A 82 6.93 -3.88 8.94
CA GLY A 82 7.95 -3.90 7.89
C GLY A 82 7.69 -4.89 6.76
N ASP A 83 6.80 -5.88 6.93
CA ASP A 83 6.58 -6.98 5.98
C ASP A 83 5.09 -7.30 5.85
N LEU A 84 4.54 -7.02 4.67
CA LEU A 84 3.12 -7.17 4.38
C LEU A 84 2.92 -8.26 3.33
N LEU A 85 2.17 -9.30 3.69
CA LEU A 85 1.56 -10.22 2.74
C LEU A 85 0.33 -9.54 2.13
N ILE A 86 0.36 -9.42 0.81
CA ILE A 86 -0.71 -8.85 0.01
C ILE A 86 -1.27 -9.96 -0.88
N ARG A 87 -2.56 -10.23 -0.75
CA ARG A 87 -3.28 -11.16 -1.61
C ARG A 87 -4.45 -10.44 -2.29
N VAL A 88 -4.42 -10.39 -3.61
CA VAL A 88 -5.43 -9.71 -4.42
C VAL A 88 -6.24 -10.76 -5.16
N ASN A 89 -7.55 -10.72 -4.98
CA ASN A 89 -8.50 -11.62 -5.62
C ASN A 89 -9.53 -10.79 -6.40
N ASN A 90 -9.96 -11.30 -7.54
CA ASN A 90 -11.16 -10.84 -8.23
C ASN A 90 -12.19 -11.97 -8.17
N ARG A 91 -13.27 -11.75 -7.40
CA ARG A 91 -14.24 -12.77 -7.00
C ARG A 91 -13.53 -13.95 -6.33
N LYS A 92 -13.48 -15.11 -7.00
CA LYS A 92 -12.83 -16.35 -6.50
C LYS A 92 -11.45 -16.61 -7.13
N LYS A 93 -10.99 -15.75 -8.04
CA LYS A 93 -9.71 -15.92 -8.74
C LYS A 93 -8.63 -15.10 -8.04
N GLU A 94 -7.56 -15.75 -7.60
CA GLU A 94 -6.36 -15.07 -7.15
C GLU A 94 -5.66 -14.43 -8.36
N LEU A 95 -5.43 -13.12 -8.28
CA LEU A 95 -4.71 -12.35 -9.29
C LEU A 95 -3.26 -12.13 -8.89
N LEU A 96 -2.99 -12.04 -7.58
CA LEU A 96 -1.66 -11.76 -7.05
C LEU A 96 -1.57 -12.24 -5.60
N LYS A 97 -0.42 -12.82 -5.25
CA LYS A 97 -0.02 -13.07 -3.88
C LYS A 97 1.46 -12.76 -3.75
N THR A 98 1.81 -11.82 -2.88
CA THR A 98 3.20 -11.39 -2.71
C THR A 98 3.46 -10.88 -1.30
N THR A 99 4.69 -11.02 -0.83
CA THR A 99 5.16 -10.41 0.41
C THR A 99 6.09 -9.27 0.04
N VAL A 100 5.83 -8.10 0.62
CA VAL A 100 6.59 -6.89 0.32
C VAL A 100 7.07 -6.26 1.61
N SER A 101 8.30 -5.77 1.60
CA SER A 101 8.80 -4.96 2.71
C SER A 101 8.47 -3.49 2.45
N ILE A 102 7.68 -2.89 3.32
CA ILE A 102 7.26 -1.49 3.19
C ILE A 102 8.08 -0.64 4.17
N LYS A 103 8.56 0.50 3.68
CA LYS A 103 9.36 1.46 4.46
C LYS A 103 8.59 2.76 4.61
N ASP A 104 8.78 3.41 5.76
CA ASP A 104 8.16 4.69 6.05
C ASP A 104 8.42 5.75 4.97
N GLY A 105 7.37 6.50 4.65
CA GLY A 105 7.44 7.60 3.68
C GLY A 105 7.70 7.18 2.23
N LYS A 106 7.88 5.89 1.94
CA LYS A 106 8.09 5.39 0.57
C LYS A 106 6.85 4.67 0.08
N PRO A 107 6.10 5.25 -0.88
CA PRO A 107 4.91 4.60 -1.42
C PRO A 107 5.32 3.37 -2.24
N LEU A 108 4.72 2.23 -1.92
CA LEU A 108 4.77 1.04 -2.77
C LEU A 108 3.59 1.09 -3.74
N MET A 109 3.86 0.92 -5.02
CA MET A 109 2.84 0.88 -6.07
C MET A 109 2.83 -0.48 -6.75
N MET A 110 1.64 -1.05 -6.93
CA MET A 110 1.45 -2.38 -7.53
C MET A 110 0.28 -2.36 -8.50
N THR A 111 0.53 -2.70 -9.76
CA THR A 111 -0.53 -2.88 -10.75
C THR A 111 -1.24 -4.21 -10.51
N VAL A 112 -2.56 -4.20 -10.50
CA VAL A 112 -3.36 -5.43 -10.45
C VAL A 112 -3.33 -6.08 -11.84
N PRO A 113 -2.96 -7.37 -11.97
CA PRO A 113 -2.93 -8.05 -13.26
C PRO A 113 -4.31 -8.10 -13.93
N GLY A 114 -4.35 -7.75 -15.22
CA GLY A 114 -5.56 -7.77 -16.03
C GLY A 114 -6.51 -6.61 -15.76
N LYS A 115 -7.80 -6.81 -16.08
CA LYS A 115 -8.88 -5.86 -15.80
C LYS A 115 -9.79 -6.41 -14.72
N VAL A 116 -10.23 -5.54 -13.83
CA VAL A 116 -11.21 -5.83 -12.78
C VAL A 116 -12.41 -4.91 -13.02
N ASP A 117 -13.59 -5.49 -13.20
CA ASP A 117 -14.80 -4.76 -13.59
C ASP A 117 -14.58 -3.81 -14.80
N GLY A 118 -13.78 -4.27 -15.78
CA GLY A 118 -13.43 -3.51 -16.99
C GLY A 118 -12.29 -2.50 -16.83
N LYS A 119 -11.76 -2.31 -15.61
CA LYS A 119 -10.79 -1.26 -15.26
C LYS A 119 -9.39 -1.82 -15.02
N SER A 120 -8.36 -1.10 -15.46
CA SER A 120 -6.98 -1.35 -15.03
C SER A 120 -6.77 -0.68 -13.68
N LEU A 121 -6.30 -1.44 -12.68
CA LEU A 121 -6.18 -0.95 -11.31
C LEU A 121 -4.74 -0.87 -10.84
N LEU A 122 -4.44 0.16 -10.04
CA LEU A 122 -3.20 0.39 -9.33
C LEU A 122 -3.50 0.44 -7.84
N LEU A 123 -2.76 -0.34 -7.06
CA LEU A 123 -2.78 -0.30 -5.60
C LEU A 123 -1.57 0.53 -5.13
N VAL A 124 -1.80 1.45 -4.21
CA VAL A 124 -0.75 2.27 -3.63
C VAL A 124 -0.82 2.15 -2.12
N PHE A 125 0.31 1.75 -1.54
CA PHE A 125 0.50 1.51 -0.12
C PHE A 125 1.50 2.52 0.42
N LEU A 126 1.15 3.26 1.47
CA LEU A 126 2.05 4.22 2.11
C LEU A 126 1.93 4.10 3.62
N ILE A 127 3.04 3.79 4.29
CA ILE A 127 3.13 3.85 5.75
C ILE A 127 3.27 5.31 6.18
N LYS A 128 2.46 5.70 7.17
CA LYS A 128 2.48 7.01 7.82
C LYS A 128 2.67 6.88 9.32
#